data_AF-A0A6J6E1H1-F1
#
_entry.id   AF-A0A6J6E1H1-F1
#
_cell.length_a   1.000
_cell.length_b   1.000
_cell.length_c   1.000
_cell.angle_alpha   90.00
_cell.angle_beta   90.00
_cell.angle_gamma   90.00
#
_symmetry.space_group_name_H-M   'P 1'
#
loop_
_entity.id
_entity.type
_entity.pdbx_description
1 polymer ?
#
loop_
_entity_poly.entity_id
_entity_poly.type
_entity_poly.pdbx_seq_one_letter_code
_entity_poly.pdbx_strand_id
1 'polypeptide(L)'
;MKKPIAFAIVAALLAITPPVQAQEWPWSGDMQARDKYVFEIWEDPRSQASHLNRIIDFNSRLAPGEFHESRTCASITEGECAVQLAGSRDSFEGTYVAPVCKTASDENCIEWISIHKIGEEPTRGELIRSINGGTMPRLPRYNLPAGGTTSLWKQPGMLNGAGKDTYAVTLRMELQHSVTSRGANFNITGYSLQVLPYNEISGNFTPHFCSEYQQNGKTRVGCGGLPEECAWTETGICGSHSTFPEGSTVTASFRIEQSASGWFAGRLQDPTISVRAANATQQSVQITGQPSKVPVSRGGVSLQNANQEIRDLYKLIGCDAVCWAGIFAYNDGGIKFVNAFRETFGDRATFVRDMWSIRSIRDFSLERCAPPRNRLLGVVATNATAYQSQPPQYTNGFLNFRVAGMHYLPDGKTESVGRYDLVMRSEIARCIYGFRNAPVAATITVLDKDGNTEVATTTFGERNGWIKLSANGFTYSEKTVRVQLTQPRRTTITCVSNTKPIKTRKVTGISPKCPSGFKKR
;
A
#
# COMPACT_ATOMS: atom_id res chain seq x y z
N MET A 1 56.05 -54.39 30.07
CA MET A 1 56.27 -52.93 30.21
C MET A 1 55.69 -52.23 28.99
N LYS A 2 54.83 -51.24 29.21
CA LYS A 2 54.01 -50.53 28.22
C LYS A 2 54.88 -49.66 27.31
N LYS A 3 54.63 -49.68 26.00
CA LYS A 3 54.91 -48.58 25.07
C LYS A 3 53.59 -48.22 24.39
N PRO A 4 53.02 -47.02 24.60
CA PRO A 4 51.89 -46.57 23.81
C PRO A 4 52.37 -45.84 22.55
N ILE A 5 51.65 -46.11 21.47
CA ILE A 5 51.76 -45.48 20.15
C ILE A 5 51.01 -44.13 20.21
N ALA A 6 51.65 -43.08 19.71
CA ALA A 6 51.07 -41.74 19.63
C ALA A 6 49.98 -41.68 18.55
N PHE A 7 48.76 -41.34 18.95
CA PHE A 7 47.67 -40.96 18.05
C PHE A 7 47.75 -39.45 17.78
N ALA A 8 47.95 -39.06 16.52
CA ALA A 8 47.77 -37.69 16.07
C ALA A 8 46.26 -37.40 15.98
N ILE A 9 45.77 -36.52 16.85
CA ILE A 9 44.41 -35.98 16.77
C ILE A 9 44.44 -34.81 15.78
N VAL A 10 43.84 -35.02 14.60
CA VAL A 10 43.49 -33.92 13.68
C VAL A 10 42.24 -33.26 14.26
N ALA A 11 42.41 -32.13 14.93
CA ALA A 11 41.32 -31.28 15.36
C ALA A 11 40.69 -30.62 14.12
N ALA A 12 39.51 -31.10 13.72
CA ALA A 12 38.68 -30.40 12.76
C ALA A 12 38.16 -29.11 13.41
N LEU A 13 38.71 -27.95 13.00
CA LEU A 13 38.13 -26.66 13.30
C LEU A 13 36.76 -26.58 12.59
N LEU A 14 35.70 -26.81 13.36
CA LEU A 14 34.35 -26.36 13.02
C LEU A 14 34.37 -24.83 13.00
N ALA A 15 34.53 -24.25 11.81
CA ALA A 15 34.25 -22.85 11.57
C ALA A 15 32.75 -22.62 11.79
N ILE A 16 32.38 -22.21 13.00
CA ILE A 16 31.08 -21.61 13.26
C ILE A 16 31.10 -20.27 12.53
N THR A 17 30.67 -20.28 11.26
CA THR A 17 30.26 -19.06 10.59
C THR A 17 29.08 -18.49 11.39
N PRO A 18 29.13 -17.26 11.90
CA PRO A 18 27.93 -16.63 12.42
C PRO A 18 26.85 -16.65 11.32
N PRO A 19 25.55 -16.68 11.66
CA PRO A 19 24.52 -16.46 10.67
C PRO A 19 24.90 -15.18 9.93
N VAL A 20 24.95 -15.27 8.59
CA VAL A 20 25.17 -14.13 7.72
C VAL A 20 24.07 -13.13 8.07
N GLN A 21 24.37 -12.19 8.96
CA GLN A 21 23.65 -10.94 9.03
C GLN A 21 23.78 -10.41 7.61
N ALA A 22 22.63 -10.31 6.92
CA ALA A 22 22.57 -9.62 5.65
C ALA A 22 23.38 -8.35 5.84
N GLN A 23 24.50 -8.24 5.14
CA GLN A 23 25.27 -7.02 5.12
C GLN A 23 24.31 -6.02 4.49
N GLU A 24 23.57 -5.31 5.35
CA GLU A 24 22.82 -4.14 4.96
C GLU A 24 23.82 -3.34 4.18
N TRP A 25 23.63 -3.24 2.86
CA TRP A 25 24.43 -2.35 2.06
C TRP A 25 24.18 -0.99 2.72
N PRO A 26 25.14 -0.46 3.48
CA PRO A 26 24.90 0.79 4.14
C PRO A 26 24.75 1.78 3.00
N TRP A 27 24.05 2.87 3.25
CA TRP A 27 24.29 4.12 2.55
C TRP A 27 25.78 4.52 2.75
N SER A 28 26.73 3.75 2.22
CA SER A 28 28.11 4.18 2.09
C SER A 28 28.04 5.34 1.12
N GLY A 29 28.56 6.49 1.49
CA GLY A 29 28.56 7.75 0.73
C GLY A 29 29.14 7.69 -0.70
N ASP A 30 29.36 6.50 -1.25
CA ASP A 30 29.65 6.14 -2.64
C ASP A 30 28.41 6.17 -3.56
N MET A 31 27.24 6.54 -3.05
CA MET A 31 26.14 7.06 -3.89
C MET A 31 26.33 8.52 -4.31
N GLN A 32 27.54 9.08 -4.16
CA GLN A 32 27.93 10.21 -4.98
C GLN A 32 27.89 9.76 -6.44
N ALA A 33 26.78 10.12 -7.08
CA ALA A 33 26.47 10.05 -8.50
C ALA A 33 27.63 10.51 -9.40
N ARG A 34 28.66 9.67 -9.56
CA ARG A 34 29.63 9.73 -10.65
C ARG A 34 29.53 8.40 -11.39
N ASP A 35 28.98 8.45 -12.60
CA ASP A 35 28.90 7.37 -13.60
C ASP A 35 27.96 6.18 -13.33
N LYS A 36 26.87 6.35 -12.57
CA LYS A 36 25.84 5.29 -12.37
C LYS A 36 24.39 5.76 -12.56
N TYR A 37 23.56 4.88 -13.10
CA TYR A 37 22.10 4.96 -12.94
C TYR A 37 21.72 4.25 -11.64
N VAL A 38 21.05 4.95 -10.72
CA VAL A 38 20.61 4.38 -9.43
C VAL A 38 19.11 4.46 -9.31
N PHE A 39 18.45 3.32 -9.07
CA PHE A 39 17.02 3.28 -8.82
C PHE A 39 16.71 2.75 -7.42
N GLU A 40 15.60 3.21 -6.89
CA GLU A 40 15.03 2.70 -5.66
C GLU A 40 13.50 2.64 -5.77
N ILE A 41 12.94 1.51 -5.35
CA ILE A 41 11.49 1.40 -5.22
C ILE A 41 11.04 1.96 -3.87
N TRP A 42 10.18 2.97 -3.89
CA TRP A 42 9.66 3.65 -2.72
C TRP A 42 8.29 3.13 -2.30
N GLU A 43 8.07 3.12 -1.01
CA GLU A 43 6.75 2.96 -0.40
C GLU A 43 6.25 4.34 0.04
N ASP A 44 4.94 4.58 0.07
CA ASP A 44 4.37 5.82 0.64
C ASP A 44 4.10 5.60 2.13
N PRO A 45 5.19 5.58 2.92
CA PRO A 45 5.58 6.91 3.39
C PRO A 45 7.08 7.19 3.43
N ARG A 46 7.92 6.49 2.65
CA ARG A 46 9.33 6.90 2.47
C ARG A 46 9.49 8.30 1.87
N SER A 47 8.43 8.90 1.31
CA SER A 47 8.45 10.33 1.03
C SER A 47 8.56 11.07 2.38
N GLN A 48 9.67 11.78 2.62
CA GLN A 48 9.91 12.49 3.88
C GLN A 48 8.78 13.49 4.24
N ALA A 49 7.99 13.87 3.23
CA ALA A 49 6.79 14.67 3.33
C ALA A 49 5.57 13.95 3.94
N SER A 50 5.52 12.62 3.93
CA SER A 50 4.36 11.81 4.31
C SER A 50 4.02 11.88 5.81
N HIS A 51 4.91 12.45 6.62
CA HIS A 51 4.79 12.56 8.08
C HIS A 51 4.53 14.01 8.56
N LEU A 52 4.35 14.96 7.64
CA LEU A 52 4.26 16.39 7.96
C LEU A 52 2.93 16.99 7.53
N ASN A 53 2.48 18.01 8.25
CA ASN A 53 1.48 18.94 7.76
C ASN A 53 2.16 20.03 6.94
N ARG A 54 1.80 20.14 5.66
CA ARG A 54 2.32 21.17 4.78
C ARG A 54 1.32 21.52 3.68
N ILE A 55 1.38 22.76 3.23
CA ILE A 55 0.79 23.22 1.97
C ILE A 55 1.94 23.85 1.17
N ILE A 56 2.01 23.52 -0.11
CA ILE A 56 3.00 24.02 -1.05
C ILE A 56 2.26 24.74 -2.17
N ASP A 57 2.71 25.95 -2.48
CA ASP A 57 2.31 26.68 -3.69
C ASP A 57 3.25 26.32 -4.84
N PHE A 58 2.71 25.85 -5.96
CA PHE A 58 3.43 25.52 -7.19
C PHE A 58 3.10 26.53 -8.29
N ASN A 59 4.07 27.33 -8.71
CA ASN A 59 3.84 28.28 -9.79
C ASN A 59 3.58 27.54 -11.12
N SER A 60 2.38 27.74 -11.70
CA SER A 60 1.80 26.87 -12.74
C SER A 60 2.10 27.24 -14.18
N ARG A 61 3.05 28.15 -14.46
CA ARG A 61 3.36 28.58 -15.84
C ARG A 61 4.75 28.16 -16.26
N LEU A 62 4.89 27.00 -16.91
CA LEU A 62 6.16 26.58 -17.51
C LEU A 62 5.98 25.83 -18.83
N ALA A 63 6.99 25.97 -19.70
CA ALA A 63 7.18 25.15 -20.88
C ALA A 63 7.69 23.74 -20.49
N PRO A 64 7.50 22.72 -21.35
CA PRO A 64 8.00 21.36 -21.09
C PRO A 64 9.51 21.35 -20.81
N GLY A 65 9.94 20.67 -19.74
CA GLY A 65 11.35 20.54 -19.35
C GLY A 65 11.82 21.58 -18.30
N GLU A 66 11.00 22.56 -17.94
CA GLU A 66 11.32 23.47 -16.84
C GLU A 66 10.77 23.01 -15.49
N PHE A 67 11.56 23.26 -14.44
CA PHE A 67 11.23 22.97 -13.05
C PHE A 67 10.26 24.00 -12.43
N HIS A 68 9.18 23.55 -11.77
CA HIS A 68 8.23 24.41 -11.04
C HIS A 68 8.87 25.18 -9.88
N GLU A 69 8.63 26.48 -9.76
CA GLU A 69 8.91 27.16 -8.48
C GLU A 69 7.94 26.64 -7.43
N SER A 70 8.44 26.32 -6.24
CA SER A 70 7.61 25.90 -5.11
C SER A 70 7.97 26.59 -3.81
N ARG A 71 6.95 26.96 -3.03
CA ARG A 71 7.09 27.64 -1.73
C ARG A 71 6.26 26.97 -0.66
N THR A 72 6.75 27.00 0.58
CA THR A 72 6.02 26.50 1.74
C THR A 72 5.02 27.54 2.25
N CYS A 73 3.81 27.09 2.59
CA CYS A 73 2.82 27.95 3.22
C CYS A 73 2.74 27.65 4.71
N ALA A 74 3.24 28.59 5.52
CA ALA A 74 3.04 28.55 6.97
C ALA A 74 1.58 28.86 7.36
N SER A 75 0.89 29.67 6.54
CA SER A 75 -0.53 29.99 6.67
C SER A 75 -1.14 30.19 5.29
N ILE A 76 -2.42 29.86 5.14
CA ILE A 76 -3.22 30.16 3.94
C ILE A 76 -4.23 31.29 4.17
N THR A 77 -4.25 31.85 5.38
CA THR A 77 -5.10 32.99 5.76
C THR A 77 -4.30 34.28 5.89
N GLU A 78 -2.97 34.19 5.94
CA GLU A 78 -2.05 35.31 6.10
C GLU A 78 -0.86 35.20 5.14
N GLY A 79 -0.22 36.32 4.84
CA GLY A 79 0.99 36.37 3.99
C GLY A 79 0.76 36.09 2.50
N GLU A 80 1.84 35.77 1.79
CA GLU A 80 1.83 35.59 0.33
C GLU A 80 0.88 34.47 -0.12
N CYS A 81 0.84 33.33 0.59
CA CYS A 81 -0.04 32.22 0.24
C CYS A 81 -1.53 32.62 0.32
N ALA A 82 -1.92 33.51 1.24
CA ALA A 82 -3.30 34.00 1.29
C ALA A 82 -3.66 34.86 0.07
N VAL A 83 -2.73 35.70 -0.37
CA VAL A 83 -2.88 36.55 -1.57
C VAL A 83 -2.99 35.68 -2.81
N GLN A 84 -2.13 34.68 -2.95
CA GLN A 84 -2.13 33.74 -4.07
C GLN A 84 -3.41 32.89 -4.11
N LEU A 85 -3.88 32.43 -2.96
CA LEU A 85 -5.14 31.68 -2.83
C LEU A 85 -6.34 32.54 -3.25
N ALA A 86 -6.39 33.81 -2.82
CA ALA A 86 -7.43 34.76 -3.24
C ALA A 86 -7.38 35.04 -4.75
N GLY A 87 -6.17 35.08 -5.31
CA GLY A 87 -5.92 35.20 -6.75
C GLY A 87 -6.37 33.99 -7.59
N SER A 88 -6.93 32.95 -6.95
CA SER A 88 -7.59 31.83 -7.62
C SER A 88 -6.69 31.06 -8.59
N ARG A 89 -5.43 30.83 -8.20
CA ARG A 89 -4.54 29.95 -8.95
C ARG A 89 -4.69 28.52 -8.44
N ASP A 90 -4.92 27.56 -9.33
CA ASP A 90 -4.86 26.12 -9.03
C ASP A 90 -3.39 25.69 -8.88
N SER A 91 -2.72 26.20 -7.84
CA SER A 91 -1.30 26.00 -7.62
C SER A 91 -0.97 25.26 -6.32
N PHE A 92 -1.93 25.06 -5.42
CA PHE A 92 -1.63 24.49 -4.10
C PHE A 92 -1.83 22.97 -4.04
N GLU A 93 -0.85 22.29 -3.46
CA GLU A 93 -0.99 20.91 -2.99
C GLU A 93 -0.63 20.83 -1.52
N GLY A 94 -1.23 19.88 -0.81
CA GLY A 94 -0.97 19.70 0.61
C GLY A 94 -0.86 18.26 1.02
N THR A 95 -0.26 18.06 2.18
CA THR A 95 -0.27 16.78 2.88
C THR A 95 -0.46 17.09 4.34
N TYR A 96 -1.50 16.55 4.96
CA TYR A 96 -1.73 16.63 6.40
C TYR A 96 -1.62 15.23 7.02
N VAL A 97 -1.28 15.16 8.31
CA VAL A 97 -1.40 13.95 9.11
C VAL A 97 -2.66 14.07 9.95
N ALA A 98 -3.51 13.07 9.95
CA ALA A 98 -4.73 13.05 10.73
C ALA A 98 -4.43 12.92 12.24
N PRO A 99 -5.14 13.64 13.12
CA PRO A 99 -5.02 13.47 14.57
C PRO A 99 -5.69 12.16 15.04
N VAL A 100 -5.53 11.85 16.33
CA VAL A 100 -6.34 10.82 17.00
C VAL A 100 -7.72 11.41 17.34
N CYS A 101 -8.78 10.63 17.15
CA CYS A 101 -10.13 11.04 17.50
C CYS A 101 -10.26 11.17 19.04
N LYS A 102 -10.70 12.34 19.50
CA LYS A 102 -11.03 12.66 20.89
C LYS A 102 -12.53 12.50 21.16
N THR A 103 -13.37 12.80 20.18
CA THR A 103 -14.84 12.77 20.30
C THR A 103 -15.50 11.95 19.19
N ALA A 104 -16.80 11.65 19.35
CA ALA A 104 -17.59 10.99 18.31
C ALA A 104 -17.85 11.88 17.08
N SER A 105 -17.74 13.21 17.22
CA SER A 105 -17.92 14.17 16.13
C SER A 105 -16.65 14.47 15.34
N ASP A 106 -15.48 14.00 15.81
CA ASP A 106 -14.22 14.23 15.11
C ASP A 106 -14.22 13.53 13.75
N GLU A 107 -13.65 14.23 12.77
CA GLU A 107 -13.59 13.85 11.36
C GLU A 107 -12.13 13.63 10.97
N ASN A 108 -11.87 12.77 9.97
CA ASN A 108 -10.53 12.56 9.42
C ASN A 108 -9.47 12.27 10.52
N CYS A 109 -9.65 11.18 11.26
CA CYS A 109 -8.88 10.88 12.47
C CYS A 109 -8.71 9.38 12.71
N ILE A 110 -7.68 8.99 13.47
CA ILE A 110 -7.44 7.61 13.90
C ILE A 110 -8.31 7.33 15.14
N GLU A 111 -9.15 6.30 15.10
CA GLU A 111 -10.00 5.94 16.25
C GLU A 111 -9.21 5.06 17.24
N TRP A 112 -8.55 4.02 16.74
CA TRP A 112 -7.68 3.13 17.51
C TRP A 112 -6.95 2.13 16.61
N ILE A 113 -5.93 1.49 17.18
CA ILE A 113 -5.25 0.32 16.60
C ILE A 113 -5.23 -0.84 17.60
N SER A 114 -5.01 -2.05 17.10
CA SER A 114 -4.79 -3.26 17.88
C SER A 114 -3.73 -4.10 17.19
N ILE A 115 -2.75 -4.58 17.96
CA ILE A 115 -1.89 -5.68 17.53
C ILE A 115 -2.32 -6.89 18.34
N HIS A 116 -2.57 -8.02 17.69
CA HIS A 116 -3.07 -9.21 18.39
C HIS A 116 -2.65 -10.47 17.64
N LYS A 117 -2.77 -11.63 18.27
CA LYS A 117 -2.47 -12.89 17.59
C LYS A 117 -3.55 -13.20 16.56
N ILE A 118 -3.14 -13.90 15.50
CA ILE A 118 -4.07 -14.40 14.50
C ILE A 118 -5.12 -15.30 15.17
N GLY A 119 -6.40 -15.04 14.90
CA GLY A 119 -7.53 -15.79 15.46
C GLY A 119 -8.06 -15.25 16.80
N GLU A 120 -7.38 -14.30 17.44
CA GLU A 120 -7.90 -13.60 18.61
C GLU A 120 -8.69 -12.35 18.20
N GLU A 121 -9.68 -11.96 19.01
CA GLU A 121 -10.43 -10.72 18.83
C GLU A 121 -9.56 -9.50 19.14
N PRO A 122 -9.70 -8.38 18.39
CA PRO A 122 -8.89 -7.19 18.60
C PRO A 122 -9.23 -6.51 19.92
N THR A 123 -8.21 -6.25 20.74
CA THR A 123 -8.30 -5.38 21.92
C THR A 123 -7.74 -4.00 21.60
N ARG A 124 -8.42 -2.94 22.05
CA ARG A 124 -7.98 -1.56 21.81
C ARG A 124 -6.60 -1.30 22.41
N GLY A 125 -5.65 -0.83 21.60
CA GLY A 125 -4.35 -0.37 22.05
C GLY A 125 -4.42 0.92 22.86
N GLU A 126 -3.42 1.14 23.69
CA GLU A 126 -3.29 2.31 24.56
C GLU A 126 -2.58 3.43 23.79
N LEU A 127 -3.19 4.62 23.71
CA LEU A 127 -2.52 5.80 23.17
C LEU A 127 -1.48 6.30 24.19
N ILE A 128 -0.22 6.39 23.78
CA ILE A 128 0.85 6.97 24.58
C ILE A 128 0.80 8.49 24.46
N ARG A 129 0.98 8.99 23.23
CA ARG A 129 0.99 10.41 22.86
C ARG A 129 1.04 10.55 21.34
N SER A 130 0.94 11.78 20.84
CA SER A 130 1.42 12.12 19.49
C SER A 130 2.83 12.70 19.56
N ILE A 131 3.62 12.55 18.49
CA ILE A 131 4.95 13.15 18.43
C ILE A 131 4.87 14.69 18.37
N ASN A 132 5.90 15.36 18.85
CA ASN A 132 6.08 16.79 18.73
C ASN A 132 6.20 17.16 17.24
N GLY A 133 5.56 18.26 16.83
CA GLY A 133 5.59 18.74 15.46
C GLY A 133 4.52 19.77 15.18
N GLY A 134 4.58 20.38 13.99
CA GLY A 134 3.60 21.38 13.57
C GLY A 134 2.22 20.76 13.36
N THR A 135 1.21 21.28 14.04
CA THR A 135 -0.21 20.94 13.83
C THR A 135 -0.91 22.03 13.02
N MET A 136 -1.99 21.69 12.33
CA MET A 136 -2.80 22.64 11.56
C MET A 136 -4.22 22.74 12.11
N PRO A 137 -4.76 23.94 12.35
CA PRO A 137 -6.16 24.09 12.74
C PRO A 137 -7.09 23.71 11.58
N ARG A 138 -8.29 23.24 11.93
CA ARG A 138 -9.37 23.08 10.95
C ARG A 138 -9.78 24.44 10.41
N LEU A 139 -9.90 24.57 9.09
CA LEU A 139 -10.42 25.79 8.45
C LEU A 139 -11.63 25.44 7.55
N PRO A 140 -12.85 25.42 8.12
CA PRO A 140 -14.06 25.01 7.38
C PRO A 140 -14.34 25.85 6.13
N ARG A 141 -13.97 27.14 6.15
CA ARG A 141 -14.13 28.06 5.01
C ARG A 141 -13.48 27.55 3.73
N TYR A 142 -12.35 26.84 3.86
CA TYR A 142 -11.58 26.30 2.73
C TYR A 142 -11.71 24.78 2.59
N ASN A 143 -12.64 24.17 3.33
CA ASN A 143 -12.74 22.72 3.46
C ASN A 143 -11.43 22.05 3.90
N LEU A 144 -10.62 22.73 4.73
CA LEU A 144 -9.37 22.17 5.24
C LEU A 144 -9.61 21.42 6.57
N PRO A 145 -9.21 20.13 6.66
CA PRO A 145 -9.29 19.37 7.90
C PRO A 145 -8.26 19.86 8.93
N ALA A 146 -8.40 19.41 10.18
CA ALA A 146 -7.32 19.58 11.16
C ALA A 146 -6.13 18.68 10.82
N GLY A 147 -4.90 19.16 11.02
CA GLY A 147 -3.67 18.39 10.94
C GLY A 147 -3.08 18.13 12.33
N GLY A 148 -2.83 16.86 12.64
CA GLY A 148 -2.12 16.38 13.82
C GLY A 148 -0.73 15.85 13.46
N THR A 149 -0.18 14.94 14.27
CA THR A 149 1.13 14.31 14.02
C THR A 149 1.02 12.79 14.23
N THR A 150 2.06 12.04 13.85
CA THR A 150 2.12 10.59 14.09
C THR A 150 1.78 10.26 15.54
N SER A 151 0.88 9.31 15.73
CA SER A 151 0.43 8.85 17.03
C SER A 151 1.20 7.61 17.47
N LEU A 152 1.58 7.57 18.75
CA LEU A 152 2.34 6.48 19.36
C LEU A 152 1.44 5.67 20.27
N TRP A 153 1.44 4.35 20.07
CA TRP A 153 0.54 3.42 20.73
C TRP A 153 1.32 2.30 21.40
N LYS A 154 0.72 1.73 22.44
CA LYS A 154 1.20 0.56 23.16
C LYS A 154 0.17 -0.56 23.05
N GLN A 155 0.65 -1.79 22.85
CA GLN A 155 -0.19 -2.98 22.88
C GLN A 155 0.40 -4.02 23.86
N PRO A 156 -0.03 -3.99 25.13
CA PRO A 156 0.55 -4.85 26.17
C PRO A 156 0.63 -6.32 25.76
N GLY A 157 1.81 -6.92 25.94
CA GLY A 157 2.06 -8.35 25.65
C GLY A 157 2.36 -8.67 24.19
N MET A 158 2.22 -7.72 23.26
CA MET A 158 2.61 -7.90 21.86
C MET A 158 3.99 -7.28 21.64
N LEU A 159 5.04 -8.04 21.93
CA LEU A 159 6.42 -7.56 21.80
C LEU A 159 6.89 -7.64 20.33
N ASN A 160 7.29 -6.50 19.79
CA ASN A 160 7.96 -6.34 18.51
C ASN A 160 9.39 -6.89 18.54
N GLY A 161 10.05 -6.94 17.38
CA GLY A 161 11.43 -7.47 17.24
C GLY A 161 12.49 -6.86 18.16
N ALA A 162 12.27 -5.65 18.69
CA ALA A 162 13.15 -4.99 19.65
C ALA A 162 12.77 -5.27 21.13
N GLY A 163 11.83 -6.19 21.37
CA GLY A 163 11.34 -6.52 22.71
C GLY A 163 10.47 -5.43 23.35
N LYS A 164 9.89 -4.53 22.55
CA LYS A 164 8.99 -3.47 22.99
C LYS A 164 7.58 -3.71 22.47
N ASP A 165 6.57 -3.16 23.12
CA ASP A 165 5.17 -3.26 22.71
C ASP A 165 4.66 -1.95 22.07
N THR A 166 5.56 -1.21 21.42
CA THR A 166 5.34 0.14 20.91
C THR A 166 5.19 0.20 19.38
N TYR A 167 4.20 0.97 18.93
CA TYR A 167 3.82 1.10 17.51
C TYR A 167 3.47 2.55 17.15
N ALA A 168 3.99 3.03 16.03
CA ALA A 168 3.72 4.36 15.48
C ALA A 168 2.68 4.25 14.37
N VAL A 169 1.73 5.19 14.35
CA VAL A 169 0.61 5.19 13.41
C VAL A 169 0.48 6.55 12.76
N THR A 170 0.61 6.57 11.44
CA THR A 170 0.49 7.76 10.59
C THR A 170 -0.65 7.55 9.62
N LEU A 171 -1.68 8.39 9.70
CA LEU A 171 -2.75 8.49 8.71
C LEU A 171 -2.55 9.79 7.94
N ARG A 172 -1.95 9.71 6.76
CA ARG A 172 -1.71 10.83 5.85
C ARG A 172 -2.97 11.14 5.05
N MET A 173 -3.19 12.42 4.78
CA MET A 173 -4.24 12.97 3.94
C MET A 173 -3.59 13.77 2.81
N GLU A 174 -3.89 13.42 1.57
CA GLU A 174 -3.47 14.19 0.39
C GLU A 174 -4.49 15.27 0.08
N LEU A 175 -4.04 16.51 -0.01
CA LEU A 175 -4.89 17.68 -0.25
C LEU A 175 -4.58 18.23 -1.64
N GLN A 176 -5.63 18.50 -2.42
CA GLN A 176 -5.52 19.25 -3.66
C GLN A 176 -6.41 20.48 -3.60
N HIS A 177 -5.87 21.61 -4.03
CA HIS A 177 -6.64 22.83 -4.17
C HIS A 177 -7.47 22.81 -5.45
N SER A 178 -8.66 23.38 -5.36
CA SER A 178 -9.53 23.64 -6.49
C SER A 178 -10.21 24.99 -6.32
N VAL A 179 -10.21 25.79 -7.37
CA VAL A 179 -11.01 27.01 -7.44
C VAL A 179 -12.35 26.71 -8.10
N THR A 180 -13.44 27.13 -7.45
CA THR A 180 -14.79 27.09 -8.03
C THR A 180 -15.41 28.48 -8.01
N SER A 181 -16.58 28.65 -8.64
CA SER A 181 -17.39 29.87 -8.52
C SER A 181 -17.79 30.21 -7.07
N ARG A 182 -17.69 29.25 -6.14
CA ARG A 182 -17.93 29.44 -4.70
C ARG A 182 -16.67 29.78 -3.91
N GLY A 183 -15.52 29.89 -4.58
CA GLY A 183 -14.21 30.18 -3.98
C GLY A 183 -13.24 29.01 -4.00
N ALA A 184 -12.07 29.27 -3.42
CA ALA A 184 -10.97 28.33 -3.22
C ALA A 184 -11.32 27.29 -2.14
N ASN A 185 -11.13 26.00 -2.46
CA ASN A 185 -11.34 24.89 -1.54
C ASN A 185 -10.18 23.90 -1.64
N PHE A 186 -9.93 23.18 -0.55
CA PHE A 186 -9.09 22.00 -0.55
C PHE A 186 -9.97 20.76 -0.49
N ASN A 187 -9.65 19.78 -1.31
CA ASN A 187 -10.29 18.48 -1.29
C ASN A 187 -9.29 17.45 -0.78
N ILE A 188 -9.73 16.60 0.15
CA ILE A 188 -8.98 15.39 0.42
C ILE A 188 -9.15 14.48 -0.79
N THR A 189 -8.04 14.09 -1.36
CA THR A 189 -7.98 13.33 -2.61
C THR A 189 -7.35 11.96 -2.43
N GLY A 190 -6.81 11.69 -1.24
CA GLY A 190 -6.33 10.38 -0.87
C GLY A 190 -5.97 10.27 0.60
N TYR A 191 -5.85 9.04 1.05
CA TYR A 191 -5.34 8.67 2.36
C TYR A 191 -4.24 7.62 2.23
N SER A 192 -3.25 7.67 3.11
CA SER A 192 -2.40 6.51 3.39
C SER A 192 -2.29 6.29 4.89
N LEU A 193 -2.45 5.04 5.32
CA LEU A 193 -2.30 4.64 6.71
C LEU A 193 -1.17 3.64 6.81
N GLN A 194 -0.30 3.84 7.78
CA GLN A 194 0.77 2.92 8.12
C GLN A 194 0.81 2.67 9.63
N VAL A 195 1.11 1.43 9.99
CA VAL A 195 1.45 1.03 11.36
C VAL A 195 2.88 0.51 11.34
N LEU A 196 3.72 1.01 12.24
CA LEU A 196 5.14 0.67 12.31
C LEU A 196 5.54 0.30 13.74
N PRO A 197 6.04 -0.91 13.99
CA PRO A 197 6.69 -1.23 15.26
C PRO A 197 7.96 -0.40 15.40
N TYR A 198 8.24 0.09 16.61
CA TYR A 198 9.45 0.88 16.86
C TYR A 198 10.06 0.61 18.23
N ASN A 199 11.34 1.00 18.38
CA ASN A 199 12.02 1.20 19.65
C ASN A 199 12.68 2.59 19.66
N GLU A 200 12.66 3.27 20.80
CA GLU A 200 13.32 4.58 20.92
C GLU A 200 14.84 4.42 21.07
N ILE A 201 15.58 5.19 20.26
CA ILE A 201 17.02 5.35 20.37
C ILE A 201 17.35 6.83 20.49
N SER A 202 18.33 7.16 21.32
CA SER A 202 18.84 8.53 21.45
C SER A 202 19.99 8.77 20.48
N GLY A 203 20.11 9.99 19.98
CA GLY A 203 21.17 10.35 19.04
C GLY A 203 21.03 11.78 18.53
N ASN A 204 21.80 12.13 17.49
CA ASN A 204 21.69 13.44 16.84
C ASN A 204 20.53 13.42 15.82
N PHE A 205 19.31 13.34 16.33
CA PHE A 205 18.10 13.36 15.52
C PHE A 205 17.44 14.73 15.59
N THR A 206 16.90 15.17 14.46
CA THR A 206 16.09 16.39 14.35
C THR A 206 14.67 16.03 13.97
N PRO A 207 13.66 16.79 14.40
CA PRO A 207 12.31 16.62 13.89
C PRO A 207 12.27 16.72 12.37
N HIS A 208 11.27 16.10 11.77
CA HIS A 208 11.00 16.24 10.34
C HIS A 208 10.71 17.71 10.01
N PHE A 209 11.23 18.18 8.89
CA PHE A 209 11.01 19.56 8.45
C PHE A 209 10.90 19.66 6.93
N CYS A 210 10.32 20.76 6.45
CA CYS A 210 10.43 21.17 5.07
C CYS A 210 11.03 22.57 5.03
N SER A 211 11.93 22.80 4.08
CA SER A 211 12.62 24.08 3.91
C SER A 211 12.72 24.44 2.44
N GLU A 212 12.75 25.73 2.18
CA GLU A 212 12.99 26.27 0.85
C GLU A 212 14.48 26.31 0.55
N TYR A 213 14.85 25.97 -0.69
CA TYR A 213 16.22 26.05 -1.20
C TYR A 213 16.21 26.54 -2.65
N GLN A 214 17.34 27.06 -3.11
CA GLN A 214 17.50 27.53 -4.49
C GLN A 214 18.08 26.43 -5.37
N GLN A 215 17.45 26.19 -6.52
CA GLN A 215 17.94 25.26 -7.55
C GLN A 215 17.75 25.88 -8.92
N ASN A 216 18.85 26.08 -9.66
CA ASN A 216 18.85 26.69 -11.00
C ASN A 216 18.08 28.02 -11.06
N GLY A 217 18.24 28.88 -10.04
CA GLY A 217 17.58 30.19 -9.95
C GLY A 217 16.09 30.15 -9.59
N LYS A 218 15.56 28.99 -9.19
CA LYS A 218 14.17 28.83 -8.73
C LYS A 218 14.12 28.34 -7.29
N THR A 219 13.16 28.87 -6.53
CA THR A 219 12.84 28.39 -5.18
C THR A 219 12.18 27.01 -5.26
N ARG A 220 12.62 26.09 -4.40
CA ARG A 220 12.12 24.72 -4.28
C ARG A 220 11.88 24.37 -2.83
N VAL A 221 10.90 23.52 -2.58
CA VAL A 221 10.67 22.91 -1.26
C VAL A 221 11.29 21.52 -1.21
N GLY A 222 12.22 21.33 -0.29
CA GLY A 222 12.76 20.03 0.10
C GLY A 222 12.29 19.67 1.51
N CYS A 223 12.09 18.39 1.79
CA CYS A 223 11.82 17.93 3.16
C CYS A 223 12.91 16.98 3.62
N GLY A 224 13.19 17.06 4.91
CA GLY A 224 14.34 16.53 5.61
C GLY A 224 13.95 15.90 6.95
N GLY A 225 14.90 15.23 7.59
CA GLY A 225 14.84 14.94 9.02
C GLY A 225 14.23 13.59 9.42
N LEU A 226 13.87 12.73 8.45
CA LEU A 226 13.51 11.34 8.70
C LEU A 226 14.56 10.38 8.12
N PRO A 227 15.49 9.89 8.94
CA PRO A 227 16.38 8.79 8.55
C PRO A 227 15.59 7.53 8.19
N GLU A 228 16.14 6.70 7.29
CA GLU A 228 15.46 5.51 6.75
C GLU A 228 15.16 4.45 7.83
N GLU A 229 15.99 4.44 8.87
CA GLU A 229 15.88 3.58 10.04
C GLU A 229 14.78 4.03 11.01
N CYS A 230 14.25 5.25 10.89
CA CYS A 230 13.29 5.82 11.83
C CYS A 230 11.85 5.75 11.31
N ALA A 231 10.93 5.31 12.17
CA ALA A 231 9.48 5.45 11.98
C ALA A 231 8.99 6.89 12.25
N TRP A 232 9.69 7.62 13.10
CA TRP A 232 9.46 9.01 13.48
C TRP A 232 10.72 9.58 14.15
N THR A 233 10.88 10.90 14.14
CA THR A 233 11.96 11.60 14.84
C THR A 233 11.46 12.81 15.65
N GLU A 234 12.14 13.05 16.77
CA GLU A 234 12.06 14.26 17.58
C GLU A 234 13.49 14.74 17.88
N THR A 235 13.65 15.92 18.47
CA THR A 235 14.97 16.39 18.89
C THR A 235 15.60 15.39 19.86
N GLY A 236 16.73 14.80 19.43
CA GLY A 236 17.50 13.85 20.23
C GLY A 236 17.01 12.41 20.21
N ILE A 237 15.87 12.09 19.56
CA ILE A 237 15.22 10.77 19.64
C ILE A 237 14.73 10.32 18.26
N CYS A 238 14.97 9.05 17.95
CA CYS A 238 14.39 8.35 16.81
C CYS A 238 13.61 7.14 17.31
N GLY A 239 12.39 6.97 16.80
CA GLY A 239 11.68 5.69 16.90
C GLY A 239 12.18 4.74 15.82
N SER A 240 13.30 4.04 16.07
CA SER A 240 13.90 3.10 15.13
C SER A 240 12.92 2.00 14.77
N HIS A 241 12.80 1.69 13.47
CA HIS A 241 12.01 0.59 12.96
C HIS A 241 12.33 -0.73 13.66
N SER A 242 11.30 -1.54 13.84
CA SER A 242 11.39 -2.92 14.33
C SER A 242 10.44 -3.80 13.51
N THR A 243 10.55 -5.12 13.64
CA THR A 243 9.63 -6.08 13.02
C THR A 243 8.38 -6.27 13.85
N PHE A 244 7.28 -6.70 13.21
CA PHE A 244 6.08 -7.09 13.94
C PHE A 244 6.32 -8.39 14.73
N PRO A 245 5.54 -8.65 15.79
CA PRO A 245 5.55 -9.94 16.46
C PRO A 245 5.16 -11.06 15.48
N GLU A 246 5.83 -12.21 15.55
CA GLU A 246 5.47 -13.36 14.72
C GLU A 246 4.04 -13.85 15.03
N GLY A 247 3.29 -14.27 14.01
CA GLY A 247 1.91 -14.72 14.17
C GLY A 247 0.93 -13.63 14.59
N SER A 248 1.30 -12.34 14.42
CA SER A 248 0.43 -11.21 14.72
C SER A 248 -0.38 -10.75 13.51
N THR A 249 -1.47 -10.05 13.82
CA THR A 249 -2.29 -9.29 12.89
C THR A 249 -2.52 -7.90 13.45
N VAL A 250 -2.72 -6.93 12.56
CA VAL A 250 -3.00 -5.54 12.91
C VAL A 250 -4.46 -5.26 12.56
N THR A 251 -5.19 -4.66 13.49
CA THR A 251 -6.51 -4.05 13.24
C THR A 251 -6.39 -2.55 13.43
N ALA A 252 -6.74 -1.76 12.42
CA ALA A 252 -6.81 -0.30 12.53
C ALA A 252 -8.22 0.20 12.24
N SER A 253 -8.74 1.09 13.10
CA SER A 253 -10.02 1.77 12.95
C SER A 253 -9.77 3.27 12.81
N PHE A 254 -10.33 3.89 11.78
CA PHE A 254 -10.10 5.29 11.46
C PHE A 254 -11.31 5.89 10.73
N ARG A 255 -11.49 7.21 10.84
CA ARG A 255 -12.55 7.96 10.16
C ARG A 255 -11.96 8.74 9.01
N ILE A 256 -12.66 8.68 7.88
CA ILE A 256 -12.29 9.39 6.65
C ILE A 256 -13.53 9.90 5.93
N GLU A 257 -13.33 10.91 5.11
CA GLU A 257 -14.33 11.37 4.15
C GLU A 257 -14.77 10.24 3.21
N GLN A 258 -16.08 10.17 2.99
CA GLN A 258 -16.70 9.22 2.06
C GLN A 258 -16.13 9.40 0.64
N SER A 259 -16.08 10.64 0.18
CA SER A 259 -15.57 11.08 -1.14
C SER A 259 -14.18 10.56 -1.50
N ALA A 260 -13.30 10.34 -0.52
CA ALA A 260 -11.87 10.09 -0.74
C ALA A 260 -11.43 8.64 -0.41
N SER A 261 -12.38 7.70 -0.31
CA SER A 261 -12.08 6.31 0.06
C SER A 261 -11.81 5.37 -1.11
N GLY A 262 -12.65 5.41 -2.16
CA GLY A 262 -12.44 4.67 -3.42
C GLY A 262 -11.99 3.22 -3.23
N TRP A 263 -10.83 2.89 -3.81
CA TRP A 263 -10.13 1.62 -3.57
C TRP A 263 -8.92 1.84 -2.68
N PHE A 264 -8.49 0.79 -1.98
CA PHE A 264 -7.18 0.78 -1.30
C PHE A 264 -6.23 -0.21 -1.95
N ALA A 265 -4.97 0.18 -2.11
CA ALA A 265 -3.82 -0.72 -2.23
C ALA A 265 -3.25 -0.96 -0.84
N GLY A 266 -2.68 -2.13 -0.55
CA GLY A 266 -2.06 -2.35 0.75
C GLY A 266 -0.91 -3.33 0.78
N ARG A 267 -0.08 -3.18 1.82
CA ARG A 267 0.95 -4.12 2.25
C ARG A 267 0.42 -4.84 3.47
N LEU A 268 -0.45 -5.81 3.26
CA LEU A 268 -1.03 -6.64 4.32
C LEU A 268 -1.50 -7.97 3.72
N GLN A 269 -1.70 -8.93 4.59
CA GLN A 269 -2.08 -10.29 4.25
C GLN A 269 -3.46 -10.60 4.81
N ASP A 270 -4.24 -11.34 4.03
CA ASP A 270 -5.54 -11.86 4.44
C ASP A 270 -6.53 -10.77 4.94
N PRO A 271 -6.67 -9.63 4.24
CA PRO A 271 -7.43 -8.50 4.75
C PRO A 271 -8.89 -8.86 5.05
N THR A 272 -9.43 -8.22 6.09
CA THR A 272 -10.87 -8.14 6.35
C THR A 272 -11.24 -6.68 6.58
N ILE A 273 -12.43 -6.30 6.15
CA ILE A 273 -12.87 -4.91 6.10
C ILE A 273 -14.26 -4.79 6.69
N SER A 274 -14.44 -3.81 7.56
CA SER A 274 -15.74 -3.33 8.01
C SER A 274 -15.84 -1.83 7.78
N VAL A 275 -16.99 -1.37 7.30
CA VAL A 275 -17.25 0.04 7.04
C VAL A 275 -18.62 0.40 7.57
N ARG A 276 -18.69 1.45 8.38
CA ARG A 276 -19.92 2.02 8.91
C ARG A 276 -19.96 3.52 8.67
N ALA A 277 -21.15 4.08 8.48
CA ALA A 277 -21.30 5.54 8.45
C ALA A 277 -20.92 6.11 9.82
N ALA A 278 -20.08 7.16 9.84
CA ALA A 278 -19.79 7.90 11.06
C ALA A 278 -20.72 9.11 11.16
N ASN A 279 -20.93 9.81 10.05
CA ASN A 279 -21.93 10.86 9.90
C ASN A 279 -22.35 10.96 8.41
N ALA A 280 -22.96 12.08 7.99
CA ALA A 280 -23.41 12.28 6.61
C ALA A 280 -22.27 12.32 5.57
N THR A 281 -21.06 12.74 5.95
CA THR A 281 -19.90 12.94 5.06
C THR A 281 -18.73 12.00 5.39
N GLN A 282 -18.71 11.41 6.58
CA GLN A 282 -17.64 10.58 7.12
C GLN A 282 -18.05 9.11 7.22
N GLN A 283 -17.08 8.22 7.11
CA GLN A 283 -17.23 6.78 7.40
C GLN A 283 -16.11 6.33 8.35
N SER A 284 -16.44 5.41 9.25
CA SER A 284 -15.46 4.67 10.03
C SER A 284 -15.13 3.40 9.27
N VAL A 285 -13.84 3.24 8.99
CA VAL A 285 -13.25 2.10 8.29
C VAL A 285 -12.41 1.33 9.29
N GLN A 286 -12.67 0.03 9.38
CA GLN A 286 -11.84 -0.91 10.11
C GLN A 286 -11.22 -1.89 9.13
N ILE A 287 -9.90 -2.02 9.16
CA ILE A 287 -9.16 -2.99 8.34
C ILE A 287 -8.28 -3.82 9.26
N THR A 288 -8.40 -5.14 9.11
CA THR A 288 -7.58 -6.12 9.81
C THR A 288 -6.79 -6.93 8.79
N GLY A 289 -5.53 -7.22 9.07
CA GLY A 289 -4.71 -8.14 8.28
C GLY A 289 -3.31 -8.30 8.86
N GLN A 290 -2.62 -9.37 8.45
CA GLN A 290 -1.27 -9.64 8.93
C GLN A 290 -0.26 -8.74 8.20
N PRO A 291 0.85 -8.35 8.85
CA PRO A 291 1.96 -7.69 8.17
C PRO A 291 2.48 -8.52 6.99
N SER A 292 2.93 -7.85 5.94
CA SER A 292 3.42 -8.45 4.71
C SER A 292 4.93 -8.33 4.60
N LYS A 293 5.60 -9.43 4.23
CA LYS A 293 7.03 -9.44 3.93
C LYS A 293 7.25 -9.03 2.47
N VAL A 294 7.66 -7.78 2.26
CA VAL A 294 7.84 -7.16 0.95
C VAL A 294 9.32 -7.22 0.53
N PRO A 295 9.69 -7.94 -0.54
CA PRO A 295 11.01 -7.85 -1.13
C PRO A 295 11.18 -6.48 -1.79
N VAL A 296 12.23 -5.75 -1.41
CA VAL A 296 12.52 -4.40 -1.91
C VAL A 296 13.74 -4.45 -2.82
N SER A 297 13.66 -3.71 -3.93
CA SER A 297 14.77 -3.57 -4.87
C SER A 297 15.30 -2.14 -4.87
N ARG A 298 16.59 -2.01 -4.58
CA ARG A 298 17.38 -0.78 -4.70
C ARG A 298 18.78 -1.13 -5.20
N GLY A 299 19.35 -0.27 -6.04
CA GLY A 299 20.71 -0.45 -6.51
C GLY A 299 21.05 0.44 -7.69
N GLY A 300 22.24 0.27 -8.24
CA GLY A 300 22.64 1.00 -9.43
C GLY A 300 23.54 0.22 -10.36
N VAL A 301 23.59 0.67 -11.61
CA VAL A 301 24.42 0.14 -12.69
C VAL A 301 25.31 1.25 -13.23
N SER A 302 26.56 0.93 -13.58
CA SER A 302 27.41 1.93 -14.23
C SER A 302 26.84 2.36 -15.59
N LEU A 303 27.08 3.61 -15.97
CA LEU A 303 26.69 4.10 -17.30
C LEU A 303 27.34 3.30 -18.42
N GLN A 304 28.46 2.63 -18.19
CA GLN A 304 29.08 1.72 -19.16
C GLN A 304 28.30 0.41 -19.27
N ASN A 305 27.84 -0.17 -18.15
CA ASN A 305 27.22 -1.48 -18.11
C ASN A 305 25.70 -1.44 -18.27
N ALA A 306 25.08 -0.25 -18.26
CA ALA A 306 23.66 -0.10 -18.49
C ALA A 306 23.26 -0.59 -19.91
N ASN A 307 22.29 -1.49 -19.98
CA ASN A 307 21.68 -1.91 -21.24
C ASN A 307 20.81 -0.78 -21.83
N GLN A 308 20.31 -0.97 -23.06
CA GLN A 308 19.52 0.06 -23.74
C GLN A 308 18.19 0.35 -23.02
N GLU A 309 17.53 -0.66 -22.46
CA GLU A 309 16.27 -0.49 -21.73
C GLU A 309 16.43 0.43 -20.52
N ILE A 310 17.47 0.23 -19.72
CA ILE A 310 17.79 1.09 -18.58
C ILE A 310 18.08 2.52 -19.08
N ARG A 311 18.88 2.69 -20.15
CA ARG A 311 19.16 4.03 -20.71
C ARG A 311 17.88 4.75 -21.13
N ASP A 312 16.96 4.04 -21.78
CA ASP A 312 15.71 4.62 -22.27
C ASP A 312 14.77 5.00 -21.12
N LEU A 313 14.72 4.20 -20.04
CA LEU A 313 13.97 4.56 -18.83
C LEU A 313 14.51 5.84 -18.18
N TYR A 314 15.83 6.03 -18.13
CA TYR A 314 16.42 7.23 -17.53
C TYR A 314 16.24 8.47 -18.41
N LYS A 315 16.32 8.33 -19.74
CA LYS A 315 15.94 9.41 -20.66
C LYS A 315 14.48 9.84 -20.48
N LEU A 316 13.57 8.88 -20.28
CA LEU A 316 12.13 9.18 -20.10
C LEU A 316 11.86 10.05 -18.86
N ILE A 317 12.66 9.92 -17.81
CA ILE A 317 12.55 10.75 -16.60
C ILE A 317 13.44 12.01 -16.67
N GLY A 318 13.95 12.36 -17.86
CA GLY A 318 14.74 13.57 -18.10
C GLY A 318 16.18 13.49 -17.59
N CYS A 319 16.75 12.29 -17.49
CA CYS A 319 18.09 12.08 -16.99
C CYS A 319 19.06 11.54 -18.04
N ASP A 320 19.80 12.47 -18.67
CA ASP A 320 20.84 12.17 -19.66
C ASP A 320 22.23 11.96 -19.05
N ALA A 321 22.36 12.11 -17.72
CA ALA A 321 23.61 11.96 -16.97
C ALA A 321 23.39 11.16 -15.66
N VAL A 322 24.32 11.26 -14.70
CA VAL A 322 24.26 10.52 -13.44
C VAL A 322 23.01 10.91 -12.64
N CYS A 323 22.21 9.91 -12.29
CA CYS A 323 20.84 10.15 -11.85
C CYS A 323 20.37 9.15 -10.82
N TRP A 324 19.61 9.65 -9.86
CA TRP A 324 18.90 8.84 -8.89
C TRP A 324 17.39 8.89 -9.17
N ALA A 325 16.81 7.73 -9.41
CA ALA A 325 15.40 7.54 -9.71
C ALA A 325 14.68 6.89 -8.52
N GLY A 326 13.90 7.70 -7.81
CA GLY A 326 12.92 7.23 -6.85
C GLY A 326 11.60 6.90 -7.51
N ILE A 327 11.21 5.63 -7.53
CA ILE A 327 9.99 5.19 -8.19
C ILE A 327 9.06 4.55 -7.16
N PHE A 328 7.85 5.07 -7.02
CA PHE A 328 6.87 4.47 -6.12
C PHE A 328 6.49 3.04 -6.55
N ALA A 329 6.37 2.14 -5.58
CA ALA A 329 5.98 0.75 -5.79
C ALA A 329 4.60 0.62 -6.47
N TYR A 330 3.68 1.55 -6.17
CA TYR A 330 2.33 1.63 -6.75
C TYR A 330 2.30 2.39 -8.08
N ASN A 331 3.32 2.25 -8.91
CA ASN A 331 3.42 2.93 -10.18
C ASN A 331 3.75 1.92 -11.28
N ASP A 332 3.12 2.06 -12.44
CA ASP A 332 3.44 1.25 -13.62
C ASP A 332 4.92 1.40 -14.04
N GLY A 333 5.52 2.58 -13.80
CA GLY A 333 6.96 2.79 -13.90
C GLY A 333 7.76 1.89 -12.95
N GLY A 334 7.27 1.61 -11.75
CA GLY A 334 7.91 0.70 -10.81
C GLY A 334 8.04 -0.72 -11.38
N ILE A 335 6.99 -1.20 -12.04
CA ILE A 335 7.01 -2.50 -12.75
C ILE A 335 8.11 -2.49 -13.83
N LYS A 336 8.16 -1.43 -14.66
CA LYS A 336 9.17 -1.30 -15.72
C LYS A 336 10.60 -1.28 -15.15
N PHE A 337 10.84 -0.49 -14.11
CA PHE A 337 12.15 -0.40 -13.46
C PHE A 337 12.57 -1.73 -12.84
N VAL A 338 11.68 -2.42 -12.10
CA VAL A 338 11.99 -3.73 -11.51
C VAL A 338 12.38 -4.74 -12.59
N ASN A 339 11.66 -4.76 -13.71
CA ASN A 339 11.95 -5.67 -14.81
C ASN A 339 13.28 -5.34 -15.51
N ALA A 340 13.50 -4.08 -15.89
CA ALA A 340 14.71 -3.65 -16.62
C ALA A 340 15.99 -3.91 -15.82
N PHE A 341 15.91 -3.82 -14.49
CA PHE A 341 17.05 -4.03 -13.59
C PHE A 341 17.21 -5.47 -13.10
N ARG A 342 16.26 -6.37 -13.41
CA ARG A 342 16.23 -7.75 -12.91
C ARG A 342 17.55 -8.48 -13.13
N GLU A 343 18.00 -8.54 -14.38
CA GLU A 343 19.24 -9.24 -14.76
C GLU A 343 20.48 -8.62 -14.11
N THR A 344 20.50 -7.28 -14.02
CA THR A 344 21.62 -6.54 -13.43
C THR A 344 21.87 -6.93 -11.96
N PHE A 345 20.80 -7.26 -11.22
CA PHE A 345 20.92 -7.68 -9.83
C PHE A 345 20.96 -9.19 -9.64
N GLY A 346 20.99 -9.98 -10.71
CA GLY A 346 20.91 -11.44 -10.61
C GLY A 346 19.55 -11.91 -10.09
N ASP A 347 18.49 -11.15 -10.40
CA ASP A 347 17.10 -11.44 -10.04
C ASP A 347 16.86 -11.65 -8.53
N ARG A 348 17.62 -10.92 -7.71
CA ARG A 348 17.50 -10.94 -6.24
C ARG A 348 17.01 -9.61 -5.69
N ALA A 349 16.16 -9.67 -4.68
CA ALA A 349 15.80 -8.51 -3.88
C ALA A 349 17.01 -7.99 -3.10
N THR A 350 17.04 -6.70 -2.77
CA THR A 350 18.13 -6.12 -1.98
C THR A 350 17.95 -6.41 -0.49
N PHE A 351 16.73 -6.31 0.00
CA PHE A 351 16.34 -6.64 1.38
C PHE A 351 14.85 -6.99 1.43
N VAL A 352 14.38 -7.48 2.57
CA VAL A 352 12.95 -7.72 2.84
C VAL A 352 12.50 -6.79 3.95
N ARG A 353 11.37 -6.12 3.76
CA ARG A 353 10.76 -5.25 4.77
C ARG A 353 9.45 -5.86 5.26
N ASP A 354 9.26 -5.86 6.56
CA ASP A 354 7.98 -6.20 7.19
C ASP A 354 7.09 -4.96 7.23
N MET A 355 5.90 -5.04 6.63
CA MET A 355 5.08 -3.85 6.36
C MET A 355 3.60 -4.09 6.68
N TRP A 356 2.98 -3.08 7.30
CA TRP A 356 1.52 -2.98 7.36
C TRP A 356 1.09 -1.58 6.92
N SER A 357 0.45 -1.49 5.75
CA SER A 357 -0.04 -0.22 5.23
C SER A 357 -1.20 -0.37 4.25
N ILE A 358 -1.96 0.71 4.10
CA ILE A 358 -2.98 0.88 3.07
C ILE A 358 -2.87 2.28 2.47
N ARG A 359 -3.23 2.44 1.20
CA ARG A 359 -3.25 3.71 0.49
C ARG A 359 -4.42 3.77 -0.47
N SER A 360 -5.15 4.89 -0.50
CA SER A 360 -6.19 5.18 -1.49
C SER A 360 -5.63 5.15 -2.89
N ILE A 361 -6.28 4.40 -3.76
CA ILE A 361 -6.07 4.45 -5.20
C ILE A 361 -7.18 5.32 -5.78
N ARG A 362 -6.77 6.33 -6.55
CA ARG A 362 -7.69 7.11 -7.37
C ARG A 362 -7.90 6.34 -8.66
N ASP A 363 -9.13 5.90 -8.90
CA ASP A 363 -9.55 5.36 -10.19
C ASP A 363 -11.02 5.65 -10.42
N PHE A 364 -11.29 6.14 -11.63
CA PHE A 364 -12.62 6.47 -12.12
C PHE A 364 -13.14 5.41 -13.12
N SER A 365 -12.33 4.42 -13.51
CA SER A 365 -12.66 3.42 -14.52
C SER A 365 -13.86 2.53 -14.16
N LEU A 366 -14.13 2.37 -12.85
CA LEU A 366 -15.25 1.60 -12.32
C LEU A 366 -16.40 2.48 -11.79
N GLU A 367 -16.41 3.78 -12.11
CA GLU A 367 -17.44 4.75 -11.66
C GLU A 367 -18.87 4.29 -11.98
N ARG A 368 -19.08 3.65 -13.14
CA ARG A 368 -20.41 3.15 -13.52
C ARG A 368 -20.99 2.17 -12.49
N CYS A 369 -20.11 1.49 -11.76
CA CYS A 369 -20.47 0.56 -10.70
C CYS A 369 -20.26 1.12 -9.30
N ALA A 370 -19.68 2.32 -9.16
CA ALA A 370 -19.56 2.98 -7.88
C ALA A 370 -20.95 3.42 -7.38
N PRO A 371 -21.26 3.21 -6.10
CA PRO A 371 -22.53 3.63 -5.53
C PRO A 371 -22.61 5.17 -5.50
N PRO A 372 -23.81 5.77 -5.52
CA PRO A 372 -24.01 7.23 -5.55
C PRO A 372 -23.44 7.98 -4.34
N ARG A 373 -23.00 7.27 -3.30
CA ARG A 373 -22.19 7.81 -2.21
C ARG A 373 -20.83 7.15 -2.29
N ASN A 374 -19.83 7.88 -2.80
CA ASN A 374 -18.42 7.50 -2.82
C ASN A 374 -18.08 6.86 -1.46
N ARG A 375 -17.82 5.56 -1.44
CA ARG A 375 -17.50 4.79 -0.23
C ARG A 375 -16.46 3.74 -0.61
N LEU A 376 -15.77 3.19 0.38
CA LEU A 376 -14.74 2.19 0.14
C LEU A 376 -15.31 1.00 -0.67
N LEU A 377 -14.74 0.75 -1.85
CA LEU A 377 -15.17 -0.26 -2.83
C LEU A 377 -14.48 -1.60 -2.61
N GLY A 378 -13.19 -1.57 -2.27
CA GLY A 378 -12.37 -2.74 -2.02
C GLY A 378 -10.93 -2.41 -1.66
N VAL A 379 -10.20 -3.44 -1.25
CA VAL A 379 -8.76 -3.44 -0.98
C VAL A 379 -8.11 -4.47 -1.90
N VAL A 380 -7.01 -4.08 -2.52
CA VAL A 380 -6.07 -4.97 -3.17
C VAL A 380 -4.79 -4.96 -2.35
N ALA A 381 -4.28 -6.12 -1.97
CA ALA A 381 -3.04 -6.22 -1.21
C ALA A 381 -2.06 -7.19 -1.85
N THR A 382 -0.77 -6.86 -1.79
CA THR A 382 0.30 -7.69 -2.35
C THR A 382 1.62 -7.45 -1.64
N ASN A 383 2.50 -8.45 -1.66
CA ASN A 383 3.89 -8.32 -1.23
C ASN A 383 4.87 -8.05 -2.39
N ALA A 384 4.39 -7.83 -3.62
CA ALA A 384 5.25 -7.58 -4.78
C ALA A 384 6.11 -6.33 -4.62
N THR A 385 7.34 -6.32 -5.15
CA THR A 385 8.21 -5.13 -5.11
C THR A 385 7.54 -3.92 -5.76
N ALA A 386 6.91 -4.10 -6.92
CA ALA A 386 6.12 -3.08 -7.60
C ALA A 386 4.78 -3.66 -8.08
N TYR A 387 3.79 -2.79 -8.26
CA TYR A 387 2.44 -3.15 -8.66
C TYR A 387 1.77 -1.98 -9.38
N GLN A 388 0.74 -2.30 -10.17
CA GLN A 388 0.06 -1.29 -10.97
C GLN A 388 -0.56 -0.17 -10.10
N SER A 389 -0.63 1.02 -10.68
CA SER A 389 -1.12 2.21 -9.95
C SER A 389 -2.63 2.27 -9.74
N GLN A 390 -3.39 1.45 -10.46
CA GLN A 390 -4.84 1.44 -10.50
C GLN A 390 -5.41 0.16 -9.85
N PRO A 391 -6.69 0.15 -9.41
CA PRO A 391 -7.41 -1.06 -9.04
C PRO A 391 -7.45 -2.07 -10.20
N PRO A 392 -7.84 -3.33 -9.94
CA PRO A 392 -7.93 -4.34 -10.97
C PRO A 392 -8.80 -3.89 -12.13
N GLN A 393 -8.23 -3.95 -13.34
CA GLN A 393 -8.87 -3.42 -14.55
C GLN A 393 -9.78 -4.49 -15.15
N TYR A 394 -11.06 -4.15 -15.34
CA TYR A 394 -12.02 -5.07 -15.93
C TYR A 394 -11.95 -5.03 -17.46
N THR A 395 -11.37 -6.05 -18.07
CA THR A 395 -11.24 -6.18 -19.52
C THR A 395 -11.51 -7.62 -19.97
N ASN A 396 -12.25 -7.78 -21.07
CA ASN A 396 -12.57 -9.08 -21.67
C ASN A 396 -13.20 -10.12 -20.72
N GLY A 397 -13.99 -9.68 -19.74
CA GLY A 397 -14.63 -10.57 -18.77
C GLY A 397 -13.77 -10.93 -17.56
N PHE A 398 -12.61 -10.27 -17.40
CA PHE A 398 -11.69 -10.52 -16.31
C PHE A 398 -11.28 -9.25 -15.59
N LEU A 399 -11.09 -9.32 -14.27
CA LEU A 399 -10.35 -8.33 -13.51
C LEU A 399 -8.86 -8.69 -13.58
N ASN A 400 -8.03 -7.77 -14.05
CA ASN A 400 -6.60 -7.98 -14.23
C ASN A 400 -5.81 -7.03 -13.31
N PHE A 401 -4.82 -7.58 -12.60
CA PHE A 401 -3.93 -6.81 -11.73
C PHE A 401 -2.47 -7.21 -11.96
N ARG A 402 -1.61 -6.24 -12.28
CA ARG A 402 -0.20 -6.47 -12.57
C ARG A 402 0.68 -6.26 -11.34
N VAL A 403 1.63 -7.16 -11.18
CA VAL A 403 2.63 -7.15 -10.12
C VAL A 403 4.01 -7.50 -10.69
N ALA A 404 5.05 -6.97 -10.07
CA ALA A 404 6.44 -7.27 -10.40
C ALA A 404 7.29 -7.42 -9.13
N GLY A 405 8.20 -8.37 -9.17
CA GLY A 405 9.19 -8.59 -8.12
C GLY A 405 10.43 -9.29 -8.66
N MET A 406 11.45 -9.40 -7.81
CA MET A 406 12.62 -10.23 -8.05
C MET A 406 12.29 -11.68 -7.70
N HIS A 407 12.84 -12.64 -8.44
CA HIS A 407 12.57 -14.06 -8.28
C HIS A 407 13.15 -14.63 -6.97
N TYR A 408 14.29 -14.10 -6.51
CA TYR A 408 14.96 -14.53 -5.29
C TYR A 408 14.94 -13.46 -4.19
N LEU A 409 14.96 -13.92 -2.94
CA LEU A 409 15.25 -13.11 -1.77
C LEU A 409 16.74 -12.69 -1.75
N PRO A 410 17.18 -11.85 -0.80
CA PRO A 410 18.54 -11.30 -0.80
C PRO A 410 19.68 -12.31 -0.76
N ASP A 411 19.41 -13.54 -0.31
CA ASP A 411 20.36 -14.65 -0.31
C ASP A 411 20.66 -15.21 -1.71
N GLY A 412 19.89 -14.81 -2.73
CA GLY A 412 19.99 -15.30 -4.11
C GLY A 412 19.63 -16.77 -4.29
N LYS A 413 18.97 -17.39 -3.31
CA LYS A 413 18.65 -18.82 -3.28
C LYS A 413 17.19 -19.09 -2.94
N THR A 414 16.66 -18.40 -1.93
CA THR A 414 15.27 -18.58 -1.50
C THR A 414 14.36 -17.87 -2.48
N GLU A 415 13.37 -18.57 -3.03
CA GLU A 415 12.38 -17.96 -3.92
C GLU A 415 11.56 -16.89 -3.20
N SER A 416 11.39 -15.74 -3.84
CA SER A 416 10.43 -14.72 -3.46
C SER A 416 9.03 -15.22 -3.82
N VAL A 417 8.29 -15.62 -2.78
CA VAL A 417 6.93 -16.15 -2.97
C VAL A 417 5.91 -15.02 -3.01
N GLY A 418 5.09 -15.02 -4.05
CA GLY A 418 4.08 -14.04 -4.33
C GLY A 418 2.75 -14.29 -3.65
N ARG A 419 2.15 -13.17 -3.25
CA ARG A 419 0.85 -13.08 -2.61
C ARG A 419 0.04 -11.93 -3.19
N TYR A 420 -1.23 -12.22 -3.43
CA TYR A 420 -2.24 -11.27 -3.86
C TYR A 420 -3.54 -11.56 -3.14
N ASP A 421 -4.11 -10.54 -2.51
CA ASP A 421 -5.43 -10.58 -1.90
C ASP A 421 -6.31 -9.49 -2.52
N LEU A 422 -7.56 -9.83 -2.86
CA LEU A 422 -8.58 -8.89 -3.30
C LEU A 422 -9.81 -9.06 -2.42
N VAL A 423 -10.17 -7.99 -1.71
CA VAL A 423 -11.42 -7.88 -0.97
C VAL A 423 -12.25 -6.78 -1.61
N MET A 424 -13.47 -7.09 -2.03
CA MET A 424 -14.34 -6.11 -2.68
C MET A 424 -15.79 -6.29 -2.28
N ARG A 425 -16.56 -5.21 -2.27
CA ARG A 425 -17.99 -5.30 -2.00
C ARG A 425 -18.67 -6.19 -3.02
N SER A 426 -19.52 -7.10 -2.56
CA SER A 426 -20.20 -8.05 -3.43
C SER A 426 -21.11 -7.37 -4.47
N GLU A 427 -21.72 -6.24 -4.12
CA GLU A 427 -22.55 -5.46 -5.05
C GLU A 427 -21.74 -4.88 -6.23
N ILE A 428 -20.48 -4.50 -5.98
CA ILE A 428 -19.59 -3.94 -7.00
C ILE A 428 -19.16 -5.03 -7.96
N ALA A 429 -18.79 -6.20 -7.43
CA ALA A 429 -18.50 -7.39 -8.23
C ALA A 429 -19.69 -7.78 -9.11
N ARG A 430 -20.91 -7.76 -8.57
CA ARG A 430 -22.13 -8.04 -9.34
C ARG A 430 -22.34 -7.02 -10.45
N CYS A 431 -22.13 -5.73 -10.18
CA CYS A 431 -22.27 -4.70 -11.20
C CYS A 431 -21.26 -4.89 -12.34
N ILE A 432 -19.97 -5.10 -12.02
CA ILE A 432 -18.88 -5.27 -12.99
C ILE A 432 -19.17 -6.43 -13.95
N TYR A 433 -19.63 -7.56 -13.40
CA TYR A 433 -19.91 -8.77 -14.18
C TYR A 433 -21.38 -8.88 -14.66
N GLY A 434 -22.24 -7.89 -14.39
CA GLY A 434 -23.65 -7.90 -14.78
C GLY A 434 -24.51 -8.98 -14.10
N PHE A 435 -24.14 -9.42 -12.90
CA PHE A 435 -24.88 -10.43 -12.15
C PHE A 435 -26.06 -9.85 -11.39
N ARG A 436 -27.19 -10.58 -11.38
CA ARG A 436 -28.38 -10.20 -10.59
C ARG A 436 -28.37 -10.76 -9.18
N ASN A 437 -27.65 -11.86 -8.94
CA ASN A 437 -27.49 -12.51 -7.63
C ASN A 437 -26.00 -12.67 -7.28
N ALA A 438 -25.68 -13.30 -6.15
CA ALA A 438 -24.31 -13.65 -5.79
C ALA A 438 -23.59 -14.48 -6.88
N PRO A 439 -22.34 -14.13 -7.25
CA PRO A 439 -21.47 -15.07 -7.94
C PRO A 439 -21.26 -16.29 -7.04
N VAL A 440 -21.13 -17.49 -7.59
CA VAL A 440 -20.92 -18.69 -6.75
C VAL A 440 -19.59 -19.39 -7.02
N ALA A 441 -18.85 -18.94 -8.03
CA ALA A 441 -17.51 -19.44 -8.30
C ALA A 441 -16.63 -18.31 -8.83
N ALA A 442 -15.34 -18.41 -8.52
CA ALA A 442 -14.30 -17.58 -9.10
C ALA A 442 -13.20 -18.49 -9.65
N THR A 443 -12.70 -18.14 -10.82
CA THR A 443 -11.46 -18.69 -11.37
C THR A 443 -10.40 -17.61 -11.22
N ILE A 444 -9.30 -17.95 -10.55
CA ILE A 444 -8.15 -17.06 -10.38
C ILE A 444 -6.97 -17.72 -11.10
N THR A 445 -6.37 -17.02 -12.04
CA THR A 445 -5.16 -17.47 -12.74
C THR A 445 -4.05 -16.45 -12.57
N VAL A 446 -2.82 -16.93 -12.38
CA VAL A 446 -1.62 -16.10 -12.42
C VAL A 446 -0.96 -16.36 -13.76
N LEU A 447 -0.72 -15.30 -14.52
CA LEU A 447 -0.13 -15.37 -15.86
C LEU A 447 1.25 -14.73 -15.84
N ASP A 448 2.21 -15.34 -16.53
CA ASP A 448 3.50 -14.71 -16.84
C ASP A 448 3.36 -13.66 -17.96
N LYS A 449 4.49 -13.06 -18.35
CA LYS A 449 4.56 -12.06 -19.43
C LYS A 449 4.15 -12.63 -20.81
N ASP A 450 4.25 -13.94 -21.00
CA ASP A 450 3.97 -14.64 -22.26
C ASP A 450 2.52 -15.19 -22.28
N GLY A 451 1.78 -15.03 -21.19
CA GLY A 451 0.41 -15.48 -21.02
C GLY A 451 0.27 -16.93 -20.57
N ASN A 452 1.36 -17.59 -20.18
CA ASN A 452 1.31 -18.94 -19.63
C ASN A 452 0.81 -18.91 -18.18
N THR A 453 0.08 -19.96 -17.80
CA THR A 453 -0.45 -20.08 -16.43
C THR A 453 0.61 -20.61 -15.48
N GLU A 454 0.72 -19.97 -14.32
CA GLU A 454 1.55 -20.40 -13.21
C GLU A 454 0.70 -20.98 -12.08
N VAL A 455 1.27 -21.96 -11.38
CA VAL A 455 0.61 -22.61 -10.24
C VAL A 455 0.52 -21.62 -9.08
N ALA A 456 -0.70 -21.44 -8.58
CA ALA A 456 -0.96 -20.68 -7.36
C ALA A 456 -2.08 -21.35 -6.56
N THR A 457 -1.98 -21.31 -5.24
CA THR A 457 -3.09 -21.66 -4.35
C THR A 457 -4.09 -20.53 -4.36
N THR A 458 -5.33 -20.83 -4.70
CA THR A 458 -6.38 -19.82 -4.86
C THR A 458 -7.54 -20.07 -3.90
N THR A 459 -8.08 -18.99 -3.33
CA THR A 459 -9.26 -19.06 -2.46
C THR A 459 -10.31 -18.06 -2.90
N PHE A 460 -11.58 -18.39 -2.64
CA PHE A 460 -12.73 -17.52 -2.89
C PHE A 460 -13.77 -17.72 -1.80
N GLY A 461 -14.29 -16.62 -1.28
CA GLY A 461 -15.42 -16.64 -0.35
C GLY A 461 -16.22 -15.35 -0.43
N GLU A 462 -17.51 -15.44 -0.12
CA GLU A 462 -18.37 -14.27 0.10
C GLU A 462 -18.93 -14.32 1.52
N ARG A 463 -18.70 -13.27 2.32
CA ARG A 463 -19.22 -13.15 3.69
C ARG A 463 -19.54 -11.68 3.99
N ASN A 464 -20.67 -11.44 4.66
CA ASN A 464 -21.06 -10.10 5.14
C ASN A 464 -21.06 -9.00 4.04
N GLY A 465 -21.43 -9.35 2.80
CA GLY A 465 -21.46 -8.41 1.68
C GLY A 465 -20.10 -8.08 1.08
N TRP A 466 -19.06 -8.84 1.42
CA TRP A 466 -17.73 -8.75 0.83
C TRP A 466 -17.33 -10.08 0.17
N ILE A 467 -16.78 -9.98 -1.02
CA ILE A 467 -16.05 -11.07 -1.69
C ILE A 467 -14.58 -10.94 -1.32
N LYS A 468 -13.97 -12.07 -0.99
CA LYS A 468 -12.55 -12.22 -0.74
C LYS A 468 -11.96 -13.26 -1.69
N LEU A 469 -10.87 -12.91 -2.33
CA LEU A 469 -10.10 -13.73 -3.25
C LEU A 469 -8.63 -13.67 -2.84
N SER A 470 -7.91 -14.78 -2.97
CA SER A 470 -6.46 -14.78 -2.80
C SER A 470 -5.78 -15.65 -3.87
N ALA A 471 -4.57 -15.28 -4.26
CA ALA A 471 -3.64 -16.10 -5.04
C ALA A 471 -2.28 -16.07 -4.34
N ASN A 472 -1.78 -17.24 -3.93
CA ASN A 472 -0.57 -17.38 -3.13
C ASN A 472 0.34 -18.46 -3.71
N GLY A 473 1.65 -18.33 -3.51
CA GLY A 473 2.59 -19.41 -3.84
C GLY A 473 3.18 -19.36 -5.25
N PHE A 474 2.91 -18.31 -6.03
CA PHE A 474 3.54 -18.11 -7.33
C PHE A 474 4.92 -17.46 -7.15
N THR A 475 5.86 -17.71 -8.05
CA THR A 475 7.18 -17.06 -8.01
C THR A 475 7.12 -15.70 -8.68
N TYR A 476 7.99 -14.78 -8.28
CA TYR A 476 7.99 -13.45 -8.90
C TYR A 476 8.75 -13.40 -10.23
N SER A 477 8.11 -12.69 -11.17
CA SER A 477 8.66 -12.03 -12.35
C SER A 477 7.71 -10.86 -12.63
N GLU A 478 7.52 -10.42 -13.88
CA GLU A 478 6.28 -9.70 -14.23
C GLU A 478 5.12 -10.70 -14.32
N LYS A 479 4.04 -10.45 -13.57
CA LYS A 479 2.85 -11.31 -13.53
C LYS A 479 1.56 -10.51 -13.67
N THR A 480 0.54 -11.14 -14.23
CA THR A 480 -0.85 -10.65 -14.20
C THR A 480 -1.72 -11.63 -13.42
N VAL A 481 -2.32 -11.16 -12.32
CA VAL A 481 -3.37 -11.90 -11.62
C VAL A 481 -4.70 -11.60 -12.31
N ARG A 482 -5.35 -12.66 -12.81
CA ARG A 482 -6.59 -12.59 -13.58
C ARG A 482 -7.70 -13.27 -12.80
N VAL A 483 -8.79 -12.54 -12.55
CA VAL A 483 -9.97 -13.04 -11.84
C VAL A 483 -11.16 -13.07 -12.78
N GLN A 484 -11.84 -14.21 -12.84
CA GLN A 484 -13.14 -14.37 -13.49
C GLN A 484 -14.16 -14.78 -12.44
N LEU A 485 -15.20 -13.99 -12.25
CA LEU A 485 -16.35 -14.40 -11.45
C LEU A 485 -17.38 -15.04 -12.36
N THR A 486 -18.06 -16.08 -11.88
CA THR A 486 -19.13 -16.74 -12.63
C THR A 486 -20.37 -16.93 -11.75
N GLN A 487 -21.52 -16.85 -12.41
CA GLN A 487 -22.81 -17.14 -11.83
C GLN A 487 -23.46 -18.28 -12.61
N PRO A 488 -23.67 -19.46 -12.01
CA PRO A 488 -24.34 -20.54 -12.68
C PRO A 488 -25.77 -20.13 -12.96
N ARG A 489 -26.18 -20.37 -14.20
CA ARG A 489 -27.52 -20.05 -14.66
C ARG A 489 -28.49 -21.00 -13.98
N ARG A 490 -29.36 -20.48 -13.10
CA ARG A 490 -30.48 -21.25 -12.58
C ARG A 490 -31.43 -21.55 -13.74
N THR A 491 -31.66 -22.82 -14.01
CA THR A 491 -32.66 -23.26 -14.99
C THR A 491 -33.91 -23.70 -14.25
N THR A 492 -35.07 -23.45 -14.86
CA THR A 492 -36.36 -23.94 -14.35
C THR A 492 -36.81 -25.07 -15.24
N ILE A 493 -36.94 -26.27 -14.68
CA ILE A 493 -37.56 -27.40 -15.37
C ILE A 493 -39.00 -27.54 -14.94
N THR A 494 -39.86 -27.95 -15.86
CA THR A 494 -41.21 -28.39 -15.54
C THR A 494 -41.18 -29.89 -15.36
N CYS A 495 -41.65 -30.37 -14.22
CA CYS A 495 -41.76 -31.77 -13.88
C CYS A 495 -43.24 -32.18 -13.92
N VAL A 496 -43.55 -33.34 -14.50
CA VAL A 496 -44.90 -33.91 -14.57
C VAL A 496 -44.97 -35.14 -13.67
N SER A 497 -46.04 -35.28 -12.89
CA SER A 497 -46.24 -36.46 -12.06
C SER A 497 -46.34 -37.73 -12.91
N ASN A 498 -45.67 -38.79 -12.50
CA ASN A 498 -45.72 -40.09 -13.16
C ASN A 498 -47.10 -40.76 -13.05
N THR A 499 -47.89 -40.41 -12.02
CA THR A 499 -49.21 -41.03 -11.74
C THR A 499 -50.40 -40.15 -12.12
N LYS A 500 -50.19 -38.83 -12.29
CA LYS A 500 -51.26 -37.87 -12.64
C LYS A 500 -50.72 -36.84 -13.65
N PRO A 501 -50.84 -37.06 -14.97
CA PRO A 501 -50.21 -36.24 -16.02
C PRO A 501 -50.56 -34.74 -15.98
N ILE A 502 -51.68 -34.37 -15.34
CA ILE A 502 -52.13 -32.98 -15.19
C ILE A 502 -51.37 -32.26 -14.06
N LYS A 503 -50.82 -32.99 -13.09
CA LYS A 503 -50.10 -32.41 -11.94
C LYS A 503 -48.66 -32.09 -12.36
N THR A 504 -48.37 -30.80 -12.50
CA THR A 504 -47.03 -30.30 -12.83
C THR A 504 -46.39 -29.56 -11.64
N ARG A 505 -45.05 -29.53 -11.61
CA ARG A 505 -44.27 -28.78 -10.62
C ARG A 505 -43.08 -28.12 -11.31
N LYS A 506 -42.89 -26.82 -11.11
CA LYS A 506 -41.69 -26.12 -11.56
C LYS A 506 -40.60 -26.25 -10.51
N VAL A 507 -39.41 -26.67 -10.94
CA VAL A 507 -38.22 -26.79 -10.07
C VAL A 507 -37.13 -25.91 -10.64
N THR A 508 -36.64 -24.96 -9.84
CA THR A 508 -35.58 -24.03 -10.24
C THR A 508 -34.31 -24.34 -9.45
N GLY A 509 -33.18 -24.48 -10.14
CA GLY A 509 -31.90 -24.81 -9.52
C GLY A 509 -30.72 -24.67 -10.48
N ILE A 510 -29.49 -24.88 -9.99
CA ILE A 510 -28.26 -24.85 -10.81
C ILE A 510 -28.17 -26.09 -11.71
N SER A 511 -28.69 -27.23 -11.23
CA SER A 511 -28.94 -28.44 -11.99
C SER A 511 -30.21 -29.09 -11.43
N PRO A 512 -31.40 -28.55 -11.76
CA PRO A 512 -32.63 -28.97 -11.12
C PRO A 512 -32.95 -30.42 -11.50
N LYS A 513 -33.30 -31.25 -10.51
CA LYS A 513 -33.81 -32.60 -10.71
C LYS A 513 -35.27 -32.66 -10.31
N CYS A 514 -36.07 -33.44 -11.04
CA CYS A 514 -37.45 -33.66 -10.63
C CYS A 514 -37.49 -34.45 -9.32
N PRO A 515 -38.36 -34.08 -8.37
CA PRO A 515 -38.54 -34.84 -7.13
C PRO A 515 -39.06 -36.26 -7.43
N SER A 516 -38.87 -37.16 -6.48
CA SER A 516 -39.35 -38.55 -6.61
C SER A 516 -40.83 -38.58 -6.98
N GLY A 517 -41.19 -39.43 -7.95
CA GLY A 517 -42.54 -39.54 -8.51
C GLY A 517 -42.88 -38.55 -9.64
N PHE A 518 -41.93 -37.71 -10.07
CA PHE A 518 -42.09 -36.81 -11.21
C PHE A 518 -40.98 -37.00 -12.26
N LYS A 519 -41.30 -36.82 -13.55
CA LYS A 519 -40.34 -36.80 -14.65
C LYS A 519 -40.29 -35.43 -15.33
N LYS A 520 -39.17 -35.11 -15.99
CA LYS A 520 -39.05 -33.88 -16.77
C LYS A 520 -40.08 -33.89 -17.89
N ARG A 521 -40.83 -32.78 -18.03
CA ARG A 521 -41.81 -32.60 -19.10
C ARG A 521 -41.15 -32.56 -20.47
#